data_AF-A0A2V5NII7-F1
#
_entry.id   AF-A0A2V5NII7-F1
#
_cell.length_a   1.000
_cell.length_b   1.000
_cell.length_c   1.000
_cell.angle_alpha   90.00
_cell.angle_beta   90.00
_cell.angle_gamma   90.00
#
_symmetry.space_group_name_H-M   'P 1'
#
loop_
_entity.id
_entity.type
_entity.pdbx_description
1 polymer ?
#
loop_
_entity_poly.entity_id
_entity_poly.type
_entity_poly.pdbx_seq_one_letter_code
_entity_poly.pdbx_strand_id
1 'polypeptide(L)' 'MPWSFQVFRSSSAPNDLTVVCGWSSLDKMRKFVGSAELRERMRGAGVIGKPEIRFFSKAEDLSAP' A
#
# COMPACT_ATOMS: atom_id res chain seq x y z
N MET A 1 10.40 -5.66 -4.47
CA MET A 1 10.05 -4.86 -3.28
C MET A 1 9.78 -3.42 -3.70
N PRO A 2 8.91 -2.68 -2.99
CA PRO A 2 8.70 -1.26 -3.21
C PRO A 2 9.96 -0.46 -2.83
N TRP A 3 10.16 0.70 -3.45
CA TRP A 3 11.30 1.59 -3.16
C TRP A 3 11.01 2.57 -2.02
N SER A 4 9.72 2.82 -1.74
CA SER A 4 9.27 3.61 -0.59
C SER A 4 8.05 2.97 0.05
N PHE A 5 7.90 3.20 1.35
CA PHE A 5 6.80 2.66 2.15
C PHE A 5 6.40 3.69 3.20
N GLN A 6 5.14 4.10 3.19
CA GLN A 6 4.60 5.08 4.13
C GLN A 6 3.29 4.53 4.69
N VAL A 7 3.14 4.63 6.01
CA VAL A 7 1.93 4.18 6.72
C VAL A 7 1.27 5.38 7.35
N PHE A 8 0.01 5.56 7.03
CA PHE A 8 -0.84 6.62 7.55
C PHE A 8 -1.94 5.99 8.38
N ARG A 9 -2.24 6.61 9.52
CA ARG A 9 -3.40 6.26 10.34
C ARG A 9 -4.49 7.30 10.08
N SER A 10 -5.73 6.83 9.88
CA SER A 10 -6.88 7.73 9.75
C SER A 10 -7.07 8.54 11.03
N SER A 11 -7.36 9.83 10.88
CA SER A 11 -7.66 10.73 12.00
C SER A 11 -9.02 10.48 12.63
N SER A 12 -9.96 9.89 11.87
CA SER A 12 -11.32 9.56 12.34
C SER A 12 -11.48 8.12 12.79
N ALA A 13 -10.57 7.22 12.39
CA ALA A 13 -10.62 5.80 12.72
C ALA A 13 -9.20 5.24 12.97
N PRO A 14 -8.73 5.13 14.23
CA PRO A 14 -7.33 4.80 14.53
C PRO A 14 -6.87 3.39 14.09
N ASN A 15 -7.82 2.48 13.86
CA ASN A 15 -7.58 1.14 13.34
C ASN A 15 -7.64 1.05 11.81
N ASP A 16 -7.96 2.17 11.13
CA ASP A 16 -7.93 2.27 9.68
C ASP A 16 -6.56 2.83 9.25
N LEU A 17 -5.81 2.02 8.51
CA LEU A 17 -4.47 2.31 8.07
C LEU A 17 -4.42 2.36 6.54
N THR A 18 -3.87 3.44 6.01
CA THR A 18 -3.54 3.57 4.59
C THR A 18 -2.05 3.38 4.40
N VAL A 19 -1.68 2.47 3.51
CA VAL A 19 -0.28 2.21 3.16
C VAL A 19 -0.03 2.66 1.73
N VAL A 20 0.94 3.56 1.55
CA VAL A 20 1.38 4.02 0.24
C VAL A 20 2.74 3.39 -0.06
N CYS A 21 2.82 2.67 -1.19
CA CYS A 21 4.04 2.01 -1.64
C CYS A 21 4.50 2.59 -2.97
N GLY A 22 5.75 3.05 -3.05
CA GLY A 22 6.37 3.44 -4.31
C GLY A 22 6.87 2.23 -5.09
N TRP A 23 6.57 2.18 -6.38
CA TRP A 23 7.02 1.10 -7.28
C TRP A 23 7.76 1.65 -8.49
N SER A 24 8.78 0.92 -8.94
CA SER A 24 9.47 1.18 -10.22
C SER A 24 8.83 0.44 -11.40
N SER A 25 7.83 -0.42 -11.15
CA SER A 25 7.16 -1.21 -12.17
C SER A 25 5.74 -1.59 -11.76
N LEU A 26 4.80 -1.41 -12.68
CA LEU A 26 3.40 -1.79 -12.53
C LEU A 26 3.24 -3.31 -12.34
N ASP A 27 4.03 -4.13 -13.04
CA ASP A 27 3.97 -5.59 -12.94
C ASP A 27 4.39 -6.08 -11.56
N LYS A 28 5.51 -5.56 -11.03
CA LYS A 28 5.98 -5.88 -9.67
C LYS A 28 4.94 -5.50 -8.61
N MET A 29 4.30 -4.34 -8.78
CA MET A 29 3.23 -3.88 -7.91
C MET A 29 2.02 -4.82 -7.94
N ARG A 30 1.52 -5.17 -9.14
CA ARG A 30 0.36 -6.06 -9.28
C ARG A 30 0.63 -7.45 -8.69
N LYS A 31 1.83 -8.01 -8.94
CA LYS A 31 2.25 -9.29 -8.35
C LYS A 31 2.29 -9.25 -6.83
N PHE A 32 2.83 -8.18 -6.24
CA PHE A 32 2.89 -8.03 -4.79
C PHE A 32 1.50 -7.95 -4.16
N VAL A 33 0.65 -7.09 -4.69
CA VAL A 33 -0.72 -6.89 -4.20
C VAL A 33 -1.58 -8.15 -4.35
N GLY A 34 -1.34 -8.94 -5.40
CA GLY A 34 -2.00 -10.22 -5.63
C GLY A 34 -1.41 -11.40 -4.86
N SER A 35 -0.30 -11.23 -4.14
CA SER A 35 0.44 -12.34 -3.54
C SER A 35 -0.29 -12.99 -2.37
N ALA A 36 -0.20 -14.31 -2.28
CA ALA A 36 -0.65 -15.06 -1.11
C ALA A 36 0.12 -14.63 0.13
N GLU A 37 1.44 -14.45 0.01
CA GLU A 37 2.30 -14.02 1.13
C GLU A 37 1.80 -12.73 1.79
N LEU A 38 1.44 -11.70 1.01
CA LEU A 38 0.91 -10.46 1.56
C LEU A 38 -0.40 -10.70 2.32
N ARG A 39 -1.30 -11.54 1.80
CA ARG A 39 -2.56 -11.88 2.48
C ARG A 39 -2.33 -12.60 3.79
N GLU A 40 -1.42 -13.56 3.82
CA GLU A 40 -1.05 -14.30 5.05
C GLU A 40 -0.47 -13.35 6.10
N ARG A 41 0.45 -12.46 5.70
CA ARG A 41 1.04 -11.46 6.60
C ARG A 41 0.00 -10.46 7.12
N MET A 42 -0.91 -9.97 6.26
CA MET A 42 -1.99 -9.07 6.68
C MET A 42 -2.91 -9.75 7.69
N ARG A 43 -3.30 -11.01 7.45
CA ARG A 43 -4.11 -11.78 8.39
C ARG A 43 -3.39 -11.98 9.73
N GLY A 44 -2.13 -12.37 9.69
CA GLY A 44 -1.29 -12.52 10.89
C GLY A 44 -1.11 -11.22 11.68
N ALA A 45 -1.14 -10.07 11.00
CA ALA A 45 -1.09 -8.75 11.62
C ALA A 45 -2.44 -8.27 12.19
N GLY A 46 -3.51 -9.04 12.05
CA GLY A 46 -4.83 -8.71 12.59
C GLY A 46 -5.70 -7.85 11.67
N VAL A 47 -5.44 -7.82 10.36
CA VAL A 47 -6.34 -7.17 9.40
C VAL A 47 -7.66 -7.95 9.34
N ILE A 48 -8.73 -7.33 9.82
CA ILE A 48 -10.05 -7.97 9.99
C ILE A 48 -10.95 -7.91 8.75
N GLY A 49 -10.58 -7.14 7.72
CA GLY A 49 -11.42 -6.89 6.55
C GLY A 49 -10.62 -6.91 5.24
N LYS A 50 -11.34 -6.96 4.11
CA LYS A 50 -10.70 -6.82 2.79
C LYS A 50 -10.19 -5.39 2.63
N PRO A 51 -8.87 -5.17 2.45
CA PRO A 51 -8.35 -3.82 2.24
C PRO A 51 -8.81 -3.28 0.90
N GLU A 52 -9.07 -1.97 0.85
CA GLU A 52 -9.22 -1.27 -0.40
C GLU A 52 -7.86 -1.11 -1.07
N ILE A 53 -7.78 -1.41 -2.37
CA ILE A 53 -6.55 -1.33 -3.14
C ILE A 53 -6.80 -0.38 -4.32
N ARG A 54 -6.00 0.68 -4.38
CA ARG A 54 -6.01 1.64 -5.50
C ARG A 54 -4.62 1.72 -6.12
N PHE A 55 -4.60 1.91 -7.44
CA PHE A 55 -3.37 2.07 -8.21
C PHE A 55 -3.31 3.50 -8.75
N PHE A 56 -2.17 4.14 -8.53
CA PHE A 56 -1.93 5.51 -8.95
C PHE A 56 -0.72 5.56 -9.88
N SER A 57 -0.79 6.40 -10.89
CA SER A 57 0.39 6.84 -11.64
C SER A 57 0.80 8.19 -11.07
N LYS A 58 2.11 8.40 -10.90
CA LYS A 58 2.62 9.71 -10.49
C LYS A 58 2.27 10.71 -11.59
N ALA A 59 1.49 11.73 -11.24
CA ALA A 59 1.12 12.80 -12.16
C ALA A 59 2.21 13.88 -12.17
N GLU A 60 2.55 14.40 -10.99
CA GLU A 60 3.54 15.46 -10.81
C GLU A 60 4.20 15.32 -9.44
N ASP A 61 5.42 15.86 -9.29
CA ASP A 61 6.11 15.98 -8.02
C ASP A 61 6.28 17.43 -7.64
N LEU A 62 5.42 17.94 -6.75
CA LEU A 62 5.51 19.32 -6.30
C LEU A 62 6.58 19.51 -5.20
N SER A 63 7.31 18.45 -4.83
CA SER A 63 8.44 18.52 -3.90
C SER A 63 9.80 18.60 -4.60
N ALA A 64 9.85 18.36 -5.92
CA ALA A 64 11.02 18.65 -6.73
C ALA A 64 11.09 20.16 -6.99
N PRO A 65 12.28 20.79 -6.91
CA PRO A 65 12.45 22.22 -7.17
C PRO A 65 12.11 22.61 -8.61
#